data_AF-A0A4Y8CBS2-F1
#
_entry.id   AF-A0A4Y8CBS2-F1
#
_cell.length_a   1.000
_cell.length_b   1.000
_cell.length_c   1.000
_cell.angle_alpha   90.00
_cell.angle_beta   90.00
_cell.angle_gamma   90.00
#
_symmetry.space_group_name_H-M   'P 1'
#
loop_
_entity.id
_entity.type
_entity.pdbx_description
1 polymer ?
#
loop_
_entity_poly.entity_id
_entity_poly.type
_entity_poly.pdbx_seq_one_letter_code
_entity_poly.pdbx_strand_id
1 'polypeptide(L)'
;IIKALDQGAVCLNIDASKAGKTLSDEELAKMDESYKFGDIAGTGIGRNWAHVNSVDYDPSDDSIIISSRHQSAVVKIGRDKKIKWILGAHKGWNKEFQKYLLQPIDKNGKKIVCDDDYSKCPGYENENGGFDFTWTQHTGWRIDSKSNKRYIYISVFDNGDARGAEQPAFASQKYSRAVIYKIDQQNKTVEQIWEYGKNRGNEWFSPVTS
;
A
#
# COMPACT_ATOMS: atom_id res chain seq x y z
N ILE A 1 -6.71 -4.50 4.04
CA ILE A 1 -6.23 -4.68 5.43
C ILE A 1 -6.53 -3.40 6.20
N ILE A 2 -7.73 -3.24 6.77
CA ILE A 2 -8.11 -2.02 7.52
C ILE A 2 -7.94 -2.28 9.03
N LYS A 3 -6.87 -2.98 9.43
CA LYS A 3 -6.68 -3.41 10.84
C LYS A 3 -5.99 -2.36 11.69
N ALA A 4 -5.18 -1.50 11.10
CA ALA A 4 -4.46 -0.44 11.80
C ALA A 4 -4.62 0.81 10.96
N LEU A 5 -5.28 1.84 11.49
CA LEU A 5 -5.45 3.12 10.80
C LEU A 5 -5.26 4.25 11.80
N ASP A 6 -4.33 5.14 11.49
CA ASP A 6 -4.36 6.49 12.03
C ASP A 6 -5.38 7.30 11.21
N GLN A 7 -6.46 7.73 11.88
CA GLN A 7 -7.61 8.41 11.25
C GLN A 7 -7.28 9.87 10.83
N GLY A 8 -6.04 10.33 10.98
CA GLY A 8 -5.60 11.69 10.67
C GLY A 8 -5.71 12.16 9.21
N ALA A 9 -6.13 11.30 8.27
CA ALA A 9 -6.23 11.65 6.85
C ALA A 9 -7.49 12.42 6.46
N VAL A 10 -8.45 12.59 7.39
CA VAL A 10 -9.73 13.22 7.11
C VAL A 10 -10.18 14.03 8.34
N CYS A 11 -10.43 15.33 8.15
CA CYS A 11 -10.83 16.26 9.20
C CYS A 11 -12.27 16.07 9.74
N LEU A 12 -12.92 14.90 9.60
CA LEU A 12 -14.28 14.69 10.09
C LEU A 12 -14.42 13.32 10.75
N ASN A 13 -14.78 13.33 12.05
CA ASN A 13 -15.08 12.18 12.91
C ASN A 13 -13.91 11.22 13.20
N ILE A 14 -12.78 11.80 13.67
CA ILE A 14 -11.68 11.04 14.27
C ILE A 14 -12.05 10.69 15.72
N ASP A 15 -12.11 9.41 16.06
CA ASP A 15 -12.08 8.95 17.45
C ASP A 15 -10.61 8.91 17.91
N ALA A 16 -10.16 10.00 18.53
CA ALA A 16 -8.79 10.16 19.01
C ALA A 16 -8.37 9.04 19.99
N SER A 17 -9.32 8.35 20.65
CA SER A 17 -9.02 7.24 21.56
C SER A 17 -8.56 5.95 20.85
N LYS A 18 -8.75 5.89 19.52
CA LYS A 18 -8.35 4.76 18.66
C LYS A 18 -7.05 5.02 17.89
N ALA A 19 -6.50 6.23 17.95
CA ALA A 19 -5.23 6.55 17.32
C ALA A 19 -4.11 5.64 17.87
N GLY A 20 -3.32 5.06 16.97
CA GLY A 20 -2.21 4.16 17.34
C GLY A 20 -2.63 2.77 17.83
N LYS A 21 -3.90 2.38 17.74
CA LYS A 21 -4.36 1.01 18.06
C LYS A 21 -4.56 0.17 16.81
N THR A 22 -4.22 -1.12 16.90
CA THR A 22 -4.60 -2.13 15.92
C THR A 22 -5.94 -2.74 16.35
N LEU A 23 -6.94 -2.71 15.47
CA LEU A 23 -8.23 -3.37 15.62
C LEU A 23 -8.12 -4.86 15.32
N SER A 24 -8.77 -5.68 16.15
CA SER A 24 -9.02 -7.09 15.87
C SER A 24 -10.08 -7.28 14.78
N ASP A 25 -10.15 -8.49 14.22
CA ASP A 25 -11.19 -8.85 13.22
C ASP A 25 -12.61 -8.71 13.78
N GLU A 26 -12.80 -9.05 15.06
CA GLU A 26 -14.10 -8.94 15.74
C GLU A 26 -14.53 -7.48 15.95
N GLU A 27 -13.58 -6.60 16.28
CA GLU A 27 -13.85 -5.17 16.43
C GLU A 27 -14.20 -4.51 15.10
N LEU A 28 -13.54 -4.91 14.01
CA LEU A 28 -13.89 -4.45 12.66
C LEU A 28 -15.29 -4.91 12.26
N ALA A 29 -15.63 -6.18 12.49
CA ALA A 29 -16.95 -6.71 12.19
C ALA A 29 -18.05 -5.96 12.96
N LYS A 30 -17.84 -5.66 14.25
CA LYS A 30 -18.78 -4.85 15.05
C LYS A 30 -18.92 -3.42 14.53
N MET A 31 -17.85 -2.81 14.03
CA MET A 31 -17.93 -1.48 13.41
C MET A 31 -18.78 -1.50 12.14
N ASP A 32 -18.72 -2.59 11.38
CA ASP A 32 -19.47 -2.75 10.13
C ASP A 32 -20.97 -2.94 10.33
N GLU A 33 -21.43 -3.28 11.54
CA GLU A 33 -22.85 -3.32 11.92
C GLU A 33 -23.47 -1.92 12.12
N SER A 34 -22.64 -0.85 12.17
CA SER A 34 -23.14 0.51 12.38
C SER A 34 -23.67 1.16 11.09
N TYR A 35 -24.89 1.70 11.09
CA TYR A 35 -25.49 2.41 9.94
C TYR A 35 -24.94 3.83 9.70
N LYS A 36 -23.73 4.13 10.19
CA LYS A 36 -23.11 5.44 10.02
C LYS A 36 -22.42 5.49 8.66
N PHE A 37 -22.98 6.29 7.76
CA PHE A 37 -22.39 6.59 6.45
C PHE A 37 -21.41 7.76 6.56
N GLY A 38 -20.38 7.77 5.71
CA GLY A 38 -19.43 8.86 5.60
C GLY A 38 -17.99 8.38 5.58
N ASP A 39 -17.08 9.32 5.84
CA ASP A 39 -15.64 9.07 5.83
C ASP A 39 -15.15 8.38 7.12
N ILE A 40 -15.74 7.21 7.38
CA ILE A 40 -15.41 6.36 8.51
C ILE A 40 -14.64 5.16 7.96
N ALA A 41 -13.48 4.89 8.55
CA ALA A 41 -12.76 3.66 8.31
C ALA A 41 -13.63 2.44 8.64
N GLY A 42 -13.85 1.58 7.64
CA GLY A 42 -14.62 0.35 7.79
C GLY A 42 -14.74 -0.38 6.46
N THR A 43 -15.37 -1.54 6.45
CA THR A 43 -15.55 -2.36 5.25
C THR A 43 -16.97 -2.16 4.70
N GLY A 44 -17.12 -2.09 3.37
CA GLY A 44 -18.43 -1.98 2.72
C GLY A 44 -18.79 -0.63 2.08
N ILE A 45 -19.88 -0.65 1.32
CA ILE A 45 -20.37 0.48 0.53
C ILE A 45 -20.83 1.60 1.47
N GLY A 46 -20.45 2.85 1.16
CA GLY A 46 -20.79 4.01 1.99
C GLY A 46 -19.82 4.27 3.15
N ARG A 47 -18.75 3.47 3.26
CA ARG A 47 -17.59 3.70 4.14
C ARG A 47 -16.34 3.99 3.33
N ASN A 48 -15.31 4.51 3.99
CA ASN A 48 -14.04 4.78 3.35
C ASN A 48 -13.17 3.52 3.29
N TRP A 49 -13.58 2.51 2.52
CA TRP A 49 -12.86 1.23 2.46
C TRP A 49 -11.66 1.24 1.49
N ALA A 50 -11.65 2.14 0.51
CA ALA A 50 -10.61 2.23 -0.51
C ALA A 50 -9.71 3.47 -0.33
N HIS A 51 -10.31 4.64 -0.15
CA HIS A 51 -9.59 5.93 -0.11
C HIS A 51 -8.59 6.03 -1.28
N VAL A 52 -9.12 6.10 -2.51
CA VAL A 52 -8.27 6.30 -3.70
C VAL A 52 -7.78 7.74 -3.70
N ASN A 53 -6.46 7.94 -3.75
CA ASN A 53 -5.83 9.26 -3.61
C ASN A 53 -4.93 9.64 -4.79
N SER A 54 -4.68 8.74 -5.74
CA SER A 54 -4.03 9.07 -7.00
C SER A 54 -4.56 8.20 -8.14
N VAL A 55 -4.55 8.77 -9.34
CA VAL A 55 -4.85 8.08 -10.59
C VAL A 55 -3.79 8.49 -11.62
N ASP A 56 -3.28 7.53 -12.35
CA ASP A 56 -2.34 7.74 -13.44
C ASP A 56 -2.74 6.91 -14.66
N TYR A 57 -2.41 7.38 -15.86
CA TYR A 57 -2.76 6.74 -17.12
C TYR A 57 -1.55 6.06 -17.75
N ASP A 58 -1.69 4.79 -18.14
CA ASP A 58 -0.67 4.11 -18.92
C ASP A 58 -1.07 4.06 -20.40
N PRO A 59 -0.40 4.85 -21.26
CA PRO A 59 -0.69 4.87 -22.70
C PRO A 59 -0.27 3.60 -23.43
N SER A 60 0.59 2.75 -22.83
CA SER A 60 1.12 1.56 -23.52
C SER A 60 0.11 0.43 -23.70
N ASP A 61 -0.98 0.45 -22.93
CA ASP A 61 -2.00 -0.60 -22.95
C ASP A 61 -3.42 -0.13 -22.53
N ASP A 62 -3.68 1.18 -22.66
CA ASP A 62 -4.94 1.87 -22.35
C ASP A 62 -5.52 1.44 -20.99
N SER A 63 -4.79 1.75 -19.93
CA SER A 63 -5.17 1.37 -18.56
C SER A 63 -4.89 2.48 -17.57
N ILE A 64 -5.42 2.33 -16.36
CA ILE A 64 -5.16 3.24 -15.24
C ILE A 64 -4.40 2.52 -14.13
N ILE A 65 -3.59 3.27 -13.41
CA ILE A 65 -2.93 2.87 -12.18
C ILE A 65 -3.51 3.74 -11.07
N ILE A 66 -4.00 3.12 -10.00
CA ILE A 66 -4.59 3.82 -8.86
C ILE A 66 -3.82 3.51 -7.58
N SER A 67 -3.69 4.49 -6.71
CA SER A 67 -3.25 4.29 -5.33
C SER A 67 -4.46 4.26 -4.42
N SER A 68 -4.62 3.18 -3.65
CA SER A 68 -5.63 3.04 -2.62
C SER A 68 -4.96 3.02 -1.25
N ARG A 69 -5.23 4.05 -0.44
CA ARG A 69 -4.64 4.20 0.90
C ARG A 69 -5.03 3.03 1.80
N HIS A 70 -6.32 2.68 1.83
CA HIS A 70 -6.85 1.71 2.82
C HIS A 70 -6.74 0.25 2.38
N GLN A 71 -6.39 0.01 1.11
CA GLN A 71 -5.93 -1.30 0.66
C GLN A 71 -4.40 -1.45 0.77
N SER A 72 -3.67 -0.40 1.12
CA SER A 72 -2.19 -0.35 1.08
C SER A 72 -1.64 -0.96 -0.19
N ALA A 73 -2.22 -0.55 -1.32
CA ALA A 73 -1.93 -1.14 -2.61
C ALA A 73 -2.03 -0.14 -3.75
N VAL A 74 -1.12 -0.31 -4.71
CA VAL A 74 -1.20 0.30 -6.04
C VAL A 74 -1.71 -0.74 -7.02
N VAL A 75 -2.76 -0.41 -7.76
CA VAL A 75 -3.49 -1.37 -8.60
C VAL A 75 -3.58 -0.87 -10.02
N LYS A 76 -3.27 -1.73 -10.99
CA LYS A 76 -3.50 -1.44 -12.42
C LYS A 76 -4.78 -2.11 -12.92
N ILE A 77 -5.62 -1.32 -13.58
CA ILE A 77 -6.93 -1.76 -14.11
C ILE A 77 -7.00 -1.42 -15.60
N GLY A 78 -7.29 -2.42 -16.43
CA GLY A 78 -7.46 -2.24 -17.87
C GLY A 78 -8.75 -1.50 -18.23
N ARG A 79 -8.81 -0.94 -19.45
CA ARG A 79 -10.05 -0.39 -20.04
C ARG A 79 -11.23 -1.35 -19.93
N ASP A 80 -10.96 -2.65 -20.04
CA ASP A 80 -11.86 -3.79 -19.91
C ASP A 80 -12.35 -4.06 -18.48
N LYS A 81 -11.98 -3.20 -17.51
CA LYS A 81 -12.33 -3.28 -16.08
C LYS A 81 -11.70 -4.47 -15.36
N LYS A 82 -10.72 -5.14 -15.96
CA LYS A 82 -10.01 -6.25 -15.31
C LYS A 82 -8.76 -5.76 -14.62
N ILE A 83 -8.51 -6.30 -13.43
CA ILE A 83 -7.24 -6.11 -12.72
C ILE A 83 -6.12 -6.73 -13.57
N LYS A 84 -5.04 -5.97 -13.78
CA LYS A 84 -3.84 -6.44 -14.48
C LYS A 84 -2.77 -6.90 -13.49
N TRP A 85 -2.60 -6.17 -12.39
CA TRP A 85 -1.75 -6.53 -11.26
C TRP A 85 -2.06 -5.67 -10.03
N ILE A 86 -1.62 -6.14 -8.87
CA ILE A 86 -1.71 -5.48 -7.56
C ILE A 86 -0.29 -5.45 -6.97
N LEU A 87 0.20 -4.25 -6.68
CA LEU A 87 1.39 -4.01 -5.89
C LEU A 87 0.97 -3.71 -4.45
N GLY A 88 1.06 -4.71 -3.57
CA GLY A 88 0.73 -4.61 -2.15
C GLY A 88 1.00 -5.93 -1.43
N ALA A 89 1.01 -5.90 -0.10
CA ALA A 89 1.15 -7.11 0.72
C ALA A 89 0.02 -8.11 0.41
N HIS A 90 0.32 -9.40 0.54
CA HIS A 90 -0.62 -10.47 0.15
C HIS A 90 -1.70 -10.73 1.21
N LYS A 91 -1.43 -10.32 2.44
CA LYS A 91 -2.31 -10.43 3.60
C LYS A 91 -3.70 -9.85 3.31
N GLY A 92 -4.74 -10.58 3.70
CA GLY A 92 -6.13 -10.11 3.61
C GLY A 92 -6.75 -10.05 2.21
N TRP A 93 -6.01 -10.35 1.13
CA TRP A 93 -6.60 -10.51 -0.20
C TRP A 93 -7.27 -11.89 -0.32
N ASN A 94 -8.50 -11.92 -0.79
CA ASN A 94 -9.22 -13.18 -1.03
C ASN A 94 -8.60 -13.97 -2.20
N LYS A 95 -8.94 -15.26 -2.32
CA LYS A 95 -8.36 -16.17 -3.32
C LYS A 95 -8.52 -15.70 -4.77
N GLU A 96 -9.59 -15.00 -5.11
CA GLU A 96 -9.81 -14.52 -6.48
C GLU A 96 -8.84 -13.40 -6.90
N PHE A 97 -8.37 -12.59 -5.94
CA PHE A 97 -7.44 -11.50 -6.20
C PHE A 97 -5.96 -11.90 -6.06
N GLN A 98 -5.66 -13.00 -5.37
CA GLN A 98 -4.29 -13.47 -5.13
C GLN A 98 -3.47 -13.63 -6.43
N LYS A 99 -4.12 -14.07 -7.52
CA LYS A 99 -3.47 -14.23 -8.84
C LYS A 99 -2.96 -12.94 -9.49
N TYR A 100 -3.37 -11.77 -8.97
CA TYR A 100 -2.94 -10.46 -9.47
C TYR A 100 -1.81 -9.85 -8.65
N LEU A 101 -1.52 -10.37 -7.46
CA LEU A 101 -0.47 -9.85 -6.60
C LEU A 101 0.90 -10.09 -7.24
N LEU A 102 1.74 -9.05 -7.22
CA LEU A 102 3.10 -9.14 -7.74
C LEU A 102 4.00 -9.89 -6.76
N GLN A 103 4.85 -10.76 -7.30
CA GLN A 103 5.87 -11.46 -6.54
C GLN A 103 7.12 -10.58 -6.40
N PRO A 104 7.55 -10.22 -5.18
CA PRO A 104 8.80 -9.49 -5.00
C PRO A 104 10.00 -10.36 -5.38
N ILE A 105 10.97 -9.73 -6.04
CA ILE A 105 12.26 -10.32 -6.44
C ILE A 105 13.41 -9.38 -6.06
N ASP A 106 14.59 -9.96 -5.84
CA ASP A 106 15.82 -9.20 -5.63
C ASP A 106 16.44 -8.76 -6.97
N LYS A 107 17.55 -8.01 -6.89
CA LYS A 107 18.32 -7.52 -8.05
C LYS A 107 18.85 -8.62 -8.98
N ASN A 108 18.91 -9.87 -8.50
CA ASN A 108 19.35 -11.03 -9.26
C ASN A 108 18.16 -11.82 -9.83
N GLY A 109 16.93 -11.36 -9.64
CA GLY A 109 15.71 -12.03 -10.05
C GLY A 109 15.28 -13.18 -9.14
N LYS A 110 15.91 -13.36 -7.97
CA LYS A 110 15.51 -14.39 -7.01
C LYS A 110 14.26 -13.92 -6.25
N LYS A 111 13.29 -14.82 -6.08
CA LYS A 111 12.09 -14.54 -5.30
C LYS A 111 12.44 -14.16 -3.86
N ILE A 112 11.83 -13.09 -3.39
CA ILE A 112 11.81 -12.69 -2.00
C ILE A 112 10.59 -13.33 -1.35
N VAL A 113 10.81 -14.05 -0.26
CA VAL A 113 9.74 -14.59 0.60
C VAL A 113 9.69 -13.69 1.82
N CYS A 114 8.49 -13.25 2.16
CA CYS A 114 8.22 -12.37 3.28
C CYS A 114 7.34 -13.11 4.30
N ASP A 115 7.45 -12.73 5.56
CA ASP A 115 6.65 -13.32 6.64
C ASP A 115 5.26 -12.67 6.73
N ASP A 116 4.38 -13.32 7.50
CA ASP A 116 3.02 -12.86 7.82
C ASP A 116 2.22 -12.44 6.56
N ASP A 117 2.08 -13.37 5.62
CA ASP A 117 1.40 -13.16 4.33
C ASP A 117 1.94 -11.93 3.58
N TYR A 118 3.26 -11.81 3.53
CA TYR A 118 3.96 -10.72 2.85
C TYR A 118 3.73 -9.32 3.46
N SER A 119 3.26 -9.22 4.70
CA SER A 119 3.24 -7.96 5.44
C SER A 119 4.62 -7.59 6.00
N LYS A 120 5.48 -8.59 6.29
CA LYS A 120 6.81 -8.40 6.90
C LYS A 120 7.90 -8.87 5.94
N CYS A 121 8.30 -7.98 5.02
CA CYS A 121 9.36 -8.24 4.06
C CYS A 121 10.75 -7.85 4.61
N PRO A 122 11.88 -8.21 3.96
CA PRO A 122 13.22 -7.91 4.49
C PRO A 122 13.44 -6.42 4.81
N GLY A 123 12.83 -5.51 4.05
CA GLY A 123 12.89 -4.07 4.31
C GLY A 123 12.02 -3.62 5.50
N TYR A 124 11.08 -4.42 5.98
CA TYR A 124 10.37 -4.17 7.25
C TYR A 124 11.33 -4.36 8.44
N GLU A 125 12.09 -5.45 8.42
CA GLU A 125 12.92 -5.90 9.55
C GLU A 125 14.30 -5.24 9.58
N ASN A 126 14.84 -4.85 8.43
CA ASN A 126 16.21 -4.36 8.32
C ASN A 126 16.25 -2.83 8.20
N GLU A 127 16.81 -2.15 9.20
CA GLU A 127 16.99 -0.69 9.19
C GLU A 127 17.81 -0.19 8.00
N ASN A 128 18.73 -1.01 7.48
CA ASN A 128 19.56 -0.68 6.32
C ASN A 128 18.83 -0.78 4.97
N GLY A 129 17.53 -1.08 4.99
CA GLY A 129 16.67 -1.15 3.81
C GLY A 129 16.48 -2.57 3.29
N GLY A 130 15.89 -2.65 2.10
CA GLY A 130 15.46 -3.91 1.49
C GLY A 130 14.07 -3.77 0.87
N PHE A 131 13.61 -4.82 0.18
CA PHE A 131 12.26 -4.80 -0.36
C PHE A 131 11.24 -4.68 0.77
N ASP A 132 10.37 -3.69 0.68
CA ASP A 132 9.13 -3.61 1.45
C ASP A 132 8.02 -3.09 0.54
N PHE A 133 6.77 -3.45 0.84
CA PHE A 133 5.61 -2.85 0.19
C PHE A 133 5.35 -1.45 0.74
N THR A 134 4.41 -0.75 0.11
CA THR A 134 3.98 0.57 0.53
C THR A 134 2.76 0.48 1.44
N TRP A 135 2.66 1.36 2.42
CA TRP A 135 1.59 1.35 3.42
C TRP A 135 0.93 2.71 3.49
N THR A 136 -0.39 2.75 3.34
CA THR A 136 -1.20 3.99 3.32
C THR A 136 -0.68 5.04 2.32
N GLN A 137 -0.14 4.57 1.20
CA GLN A 137 0.66 5.36 0.27
C GLN A 137 -0.13 6.39 -0.56
N HIS A 138 0.61 7.32 -1.15
CA HIS A 138 0.15 8.29 -2.14
C HIS A 138 0.95 8.21 -3.44
N THR A 139 0.44 8.91 -4.46
CA THR A 139 1.16 9.23 -5.72
C THR A 139 1.80 8.03 -6.41
N GLY A 140 1.04 6.94 -6.58
CA GLY A 140 1.46 5.77 -7.39
C GLY A 140 1.50 6.11 -8.88
N TRP A 141 2.60 6.73 -9.33
CA TRP A 141 2.74 7.32 -10.67
C TRP A 141 3.79 6.60 -11.51
N ARG A 142 3.45 6.32 -12.76
CA ARG A 142 4.33 5.75 -13.78
C ARG A 142 5.44 6.74 -14.10
N ILE A 143 6.66 6.22 -14.16
CA ILE A 143 7.82 6.96 -14.64
C ILE A 143 7.91 6.75 -16.15
N ASP A 144 7.38 7.70 -16.91
CA ASP A 144 7.17 7.55 -18.35
C ASP A 144 8.45 7.25 -19.13
N SER A 145 9.53 7.96 -18.82
CA SER A 145 10.82 7.82 -19.50
C SER A 145 11.50 6.46 -19.29
N LYS A 146 11.04 5.68 -18.30
CA LYS A 146 11.58 4.33 -17.98
C LYS A 146 10.63 3.21 -18.38
N SER A 147 9.36 3.53 -18.62
CA SER A 147 8.29 2.54 -18.72
C SER A 147 7.94 2.21 -20.17
N ASN A 148 7.59 0.96 -20.43
CA ASN A 148 7.07 0.46 -21.70
C ASN A 148 5.98 -0.60 -21.47
N LYS A 149 5.51 -1.24 -22.53
CA LYS A 149 4.42 -2.24 -22.44
C LYS A 149 4.75 -3.43 -21.52
N ARG A 150 6.02 -3.82 -21.39
CA ARG A 150 6.42 -4.94 -20.52
C ARG A 150 6.83 -4.49 -19.13
N TYR A 151 7.66 -3.45 -19.04
CA TYR A 151 8.21 -2.98 -17.78
C TYR A 151 7.58 -1.65 -17.37
N ILE A 152 6.99 -1.61 -16.18
CA ILE A 152 6.46 -0.38 -15.58
C ILE A 152 7.35 0.01 -14.41
N TYR A 153 7.87 1.22 -14.47
CA TYR A 153 8.56 1.83 -13.34
C TYR A 153 7.55 2.75 -12.66
N ILE A 154 7.41 2.62 -11.35
CA ILE A 154 6.44 3.39 -10.58
C ILE A 154 7.15 4.05 -9.41
N SER A 155 6.97 5.37 -9.28
CA SER A 155 7.32 6.12 -8.07
C SER A 155 6.10 6.11 -7.14
N VAL A 156 6.35 5.98 -5.85
CA VAL A 156 5.29 6.00 -4.82
C VAL A 156 5.81 6.76 -3.61
N PHE A 157 4.98 7.62 -3.02
CA PHE A 157 5.22 8.12 -1.67
C PHE A 157 4.60 7.16 -0.65
N ASP A 158 5.45 6.37 -0.01
CA ASP A 158 5.09 5.41 1.03
C ASP A 158 5.00 6.13 2.38
N ASN A 159 3.81 6.60 2.75
CA ASN A 159 3.57 7.29 4.02
C ASN A 159 4.01 6.44 5.21
N GLY A 160 3.72 5.13 5.19
CA GLY A 160 4.24 4.17 6.16
C GLY A 160 3.43 4.05 7.44
N ASP A 161 2.24 4.65 7.53
CA ASP A 161 1.33 4.33 8.64
C ASP A 161 0.84 2.88 8.53
N ALA A 162 0.67 2.22 9.68
CA ALA A 162 0.29 0.81 9.78
C ALA A 162 1.20 -0.17 9.00
N ARG A 163 2.48 0.20 8.82
CA ARG A 163 3.48 -0.65 8.19
C ARG A 163 3.53 -2.02 8.87
N GLY A 164 3.55 -3.10 8.08
CA GLY A 164 3.47 -4.47 8.60
C GLY A 164 2.06 -4.90 8.99
N ALA A 165 1.03 -4.16 8.56
CA ALA A 165 -0.37 -4.36 8.95
C ALA A 165 -0.63 -4.22 10.46
N GLU A 166 0.23 -3.49 11.18
CA GLU A 166 0.16 -3.27 12.62
C GLU A 166 0.62 -1.85 12.99
N GLN A 167 0.17 -1.34 14.13
CA GLN A 167 0.76 -0.13 14.73
C GLN A 167 2.03 -0.51 15.50
N PRO A 168 3.13 0.26 15.38
CA PRO A 168 4.33 0.00 16.16
C PRO A 168 4.10 0.31 17.64
N ALA A 169 4.99 -0.20 18.51
CA ALA A 169 4.91 0.05 19.95
C ALA A 169 4.99 1.54 20.30
N PHE A 170 5.80 2.30 19.57
CA PHE A 170 5.92 3.75 19.72
C PHE A 170 5.70 4.47 18.40
N ALA A 171 4.95 5.58 18.42
CA ALA A 171 4.70 6.41 17.25
C ALA A 171 6.00 6.94 16.59
N SER A 172 7.07 7.12 17.38
CA SER A 172 8.40 7.53 16.91
C SER A 172 9.10 6.50 16.01
N GLN A 173 8.59 5.26 15.96
CA GLN A 173 9.11 4.21 15.07
C GLN A 173 8.50 4.30 13.66
N LYS A 174 7.50 5.16 13.44
CA LYS A 174 6.93 5.39 12.11
C LYS A 174 7.89 6.21 11.24
N TYR A 175 7.96 5.86 9.96
CA TYR A 175 8.78 6.54 8.96
C TYR A 175 8.11 6.47 7.59
N SER A 176 8.37 7.50 6.77
CA SER A 176 7.93 7.55 5.37
C SER A 176 9.09 7.30 4.42
N ARG A 177 8.78 6.88 3.20
CA ARG A 177 9.76 6.71 2.13
C ARG A 177 9.26 7.24 0.80
N ALA A 178 10.15 7.80 0.01
CA ALA A 178 10.00 7.81 -1.43
C ALA A 178 10.59 6.50 -1.96
N VAL A 179 9.85 5.77 -2.79
CA VAL A 179 10.28 4.45 -3.29
C VAL A 179 9.99 4.32 -4.78
N ILE A 180 10.87 3.62 -5.49
CA ILE A 180 10.67 3.27 -6.90
C ILE A 180 10.68 1.76 -7.05
N TYR A 181 9.66 1.25 -7.73
CA TYR A 181 9.59 -0.16 -8.13
C TYR A 181 9.69 -0.31 -9.65
N LYS A 182 10.26 -1.43 -10.08
CA LYS A 182 10.21 -1.93 -11.44
C LYS A 182 9.31 -3.17 -11.47
N ILE A 183 8.28 -3.15 -12.28
CA ILE A 183 7.28 -4.22 -12.43
C ILE A 183 7.48 -4.88 -13.79
N ASP A 184 7.67 -6.20 -13.82
CA ASP A 184 7.56 -7.00 -15.06
C ASP A 184 6.12 -7.49 -15.19
N GLN A 185 5.36 -6.83 -16.09
CA GLN A 185 3.93 -7.11 -16.26
C GLN A 185 3.65 -8.51 -16.82
N GLN A 186 4.62 -9.08 -17.54
CA GLN A 186 4.53 -10.41 -18.13
C GLN A 186 4.80 -11.49 -17.10
N ASN A 187 5.86 -11.33 -16.30
CA ASN A 187 6.27 -12.31 -15.29
C ASN A 187 5.56 -12.13 -13.94
N LYS A 188 4.78 -11.05 -13.76
CA LYS A 188 4.09 -10.71 -12.51
C LYS A 188 5.04 -10.57 -11.32
N THR A 189 6.19 -9.95 -11.56
CA THR A 189 7.20 -9.69 -10.53
C THR A 189 7.38 -8.19 -10.28
N VAL A 190 7.88 -7.86 -9.09
CA VAL A 190 8.24 -6.50 -8.70
C VAL A 190 9.61 -6.48 -8.04
N GLU A 191 10.44 -5.50 -8.43
CA GLU A 191 11.75 -5.24 -7.86
C GLU A 191 11.74 -3.82 -7.27
N GLN A 192 12.11 -3.66 -6.01
CA GLN A 192 12.38 -2.33 -5.44
C GLN A 192 13.79 -1.91 -5.88
N ILE A 193 13.90 -0.84 -6.65
CA ILE A 193 15.17 -0.43 -7.25
C ILE A 193 15.80 0.78 -6.55
N TRP A 194 15.00 1.53 -5.78
CA TRP A 194 15.45 2.72 -5.07
C TRP A 194 14.52 3.05 -3.91
N GLU A 195 15.08 3.59 -2.82
CA GLU A 195 14.31 4.16 -1.71
C GLU A 195 15.07 5.33 -1.06
N TYR A 196 14.33 6.20 -0.38
CA TYR A 196 14.85 7.29 0.46
C TYR A 196 13.87 7.61 1.59
N GLY A 197 14.37 8.03 2.74
CA GLY A 197 13.56 8.57 3.85
C GLY A 197 13.54 7.69 5.10
N LYS A 198 13.74 6.38 4.98
CA LYS A 198 13.72 5.43 6.11
C LYS A 198 14.62 5.86 7.27
N ASN A 199 15.89 6.16 6.97
CA ASN A 199 16.89 6.53 7.97
C ASN A 199 16.72 7.95 8.54
N ARG A 200 15.72 8.70 8.07
CA ARG A 200 15.35 10.00 8.64
C ARG A 200 14.31 9.88 9.75
N GLY A 201 13.76 8.67 9.95
CA GLY A 201 12.86 8.36 11.04
C GLY A 201 11.62 9.26 11.08
N ASN A 202 11.16 9.55 12.29
CA ASN A 202 9.91 10.24 12.54
C ASN A 202 9.92 11.73 12.11
N GLU A 203 11.07 12.39 12.08
CA GLU A 203 11.17 13.79 11.64
C GLU A 203 10.82 13.99 10.16
N TRP A 204 10.92 12.91 9.37
CA TRP A 204 10.54 12.88 7.95
C TRP A 204 9.20 12.17 7.72
N PHE A 205 8.54 11.71 8.78
CA PHE A 205 7.30 10.95 8.66
C PHE A 205 6.13 11.88 8.30
N SER A 206 5.50 11.59 7.18
CA SER A 206 4.27 12.21 6.72
C SER A 206 3.15 11.17 6.75
N PRO A 207 2.27 11.18 7.77
CA PRO A 207 1.25 10.13 7.94
C PRO A 207 0.19 10.12 6.83
N VAL A 208 0.01 11.24 6.14
CA VAL A 208 -1.06 11.50 5.16
C VAL A 208 -0.56 12.46 4.07
N THR A 209 -1.25 12.52 2.93
CA THR A 209 -0.88 13.34 1.75
C THR A 209 0.50 12.97 1.19
N SER A 210 1.23 13.96 0.65
CA SER A 210 2.57 13.87 0.04
C SER A 210 2.67 13.26 -1.36
#